data_AF-A0A366JRA7-F1
#
_entry.id   AF-A0A366JRA7-F1
#
_cell.length_a   1.000
_cell.length_b   1.000
_cell.length_c   1.000
_cell.angle_alpha   90.00
_cell.angle_beta   90.00
_cell.angle_gamma   90.00
#
_symmetry.space_group_name_H-M   'P 1'
#
loop_
_entity.id
_entity.type
_entity.pdbx_description
1 polymer ?
#
loop_
_entity_poly.entity_id
_entity_poly.type
_entity_poly.pdbx_seq_one_letter_code
_entity_poly.pdbx_strand_id
1 'polypeptide(L)'
;MSKVQLNQKEQHYADTREEAEEIVSVAKENNNLQMHKITEKYNKYGQYFLIDLTFACQTPKEVMESRPQSDSVPEGQMSIEDDHEGIEYSVDGNGTVNVPEGQVE
;
A
#
# COMPACT_ATOMS: atom_id res chain seq x y z
N MET A 1 -7.87 -7.82 12.41
CA MET A 1 -6.95 -6.91 11.69
C MET A 1 -5.53 -7.25 12.13
N SER A 2 -4.87 -8.17 11.42
CA SER A 2 -3.43 -8.45 11.62
C SER A 2 -2.65 -7.19 11.25
N LYS A 3 -1.81 -6.70 12.17
CA LYS A 3 -0.91 -5.56 11.89
C LYS A 3 0.04 -5.98 10.79
N VAL A 4 -0.19 -5.51 9.57
CA VAL A 4 0.75 -5.68 8.46
C VAL A 4 2.03 -4.95 8.84
N GLN A 5 3.08 -5.70 9.12
CA GLN A 5 4.38 -5.13 9.46
C GLN A 5 4.97 -4.52 8.18
N LEU A 6 5.17 -3.21 8.21
CA LEU A 6 5.58 -2.39 7.05
C LEU A 6 6.95 -2.81 6.47
N ASN A 7 7.79 -3.48 7.27
CA ASN A 7 9.07 -4.02 6.84
C ASN A 7 9.31 -5.36 7.52
N GLN A 8 9.54 -6.41 6.73
CA GLN A 8 9.90 -7.74 7.22
C GLN A 8 11.32 -8.06 6.78
N LYS A 9 12.18 -8.35 7.76
CA LYS A 9 13.54 -8.84 7.53
C LYS A 9 13.56 -10.29 7.96
N GLU A 10 13.81 -11.18 7.01
CA GLU A 10 13.99 -12.59 7.26
C GLU A 10 15.45 -12.97 7.06
N GLN A 11 15.94 -13.88 7.90
CA GLN A 11 17.27 -14.45 7.75
C GLN A 11 17.13 -15.96 7.70
N HIS A 12 17.61 -16.56 6.61
CA HIS A 12 17.60 -17.99 6.38
C HIS A 12 19.00 -18.55 6.41
N TYR A 13 19.11 -19.82 6.77
CA TYR A 13 20.35 -20.55 6.83
C TYR A 13 20.29 -21.70 5.81
N ALA A 14 21.37 -21.91 5.07
CA ALA A 14 21.52 -23.03 4.15
C ALA A 14 22.91 -23.64 4.28
N ASP A 15 22.99 -24.97 4.20
CA ASP A 15 24.25 -25.70 4.26
C ASP A 15 24.90 -25.79 2.87
N THR A 16 24.09 -25.77 1.81
CA THR A 16 24.57 -25.82 0.42
C THR A 16 24.27 -24.53 -0.35
N ARG A 17 25.04 -24.31 -1.43
CA ARG A 17 24.83 -23.18 -2.31
C ARG A 17 23.51 -23.30 -3.09
N GLU A 18 23.15 -24.51 -3.51
CA GLU A 18 21.91 -24.77 -4.24
C GLU A 18 20.68 -24.40 -3.40
N GLU A 19 20.65 -24.80 -2.12
CA GLU A 19 19.58 -24.41 -1.20
C GLU A 19 19.51 -22.89 -0.99
N ALA A 20 20.67 -22.23 -0.86
CA ALA A 20 20.71 -20.77 -0.74
C ALA A 20 20.13 -20.07 -1.97
N GLU A 21 20.43 -20.58 -3.17
CA GLU A 21 19.89 -20.07 -4.43
C GLU A 21 18.39 -20.39 -4.58
N GLU A 22 17.92 -21.56 -4.14
CA GLU A 22 16.49 -21.91 -4.12
C GLU A 22 15.68 -20.97 -3.22
N ILE A 23 16.17 -20.70 -2.00
CA ILE A 23 15.52 -19.76 -1.06
C ILE A 23 15.39 -18.37 -1.69
N VAL A 24 16.44 -17.89 -2.35
CA VAL A 24 16.40 -16.60 -3.06
C VAL A 24 15.46 -16.65 -4.27
N SER A 25 15.36 -17.80 -4.96
CA SER A 25 14.47 -17.98 -6.10
C SER A 25 13.01 -17.86 -5.68
N VAL A 26 12.62 -18.57 -4.62
CA VAL A 26 11.27 -18.49 -4.03
C VAL A 26 11.00 -17.07 -3.52
N ALA A 27 11.99 -16.43 -2.89
CA ALA A 27 11.83 -15.05 -2.42
C ALA A 27 11.60 -14.05 -3.56
N LYS A 28 12.21 -14.26 -4.73
CA LYS A 28 12.03 -13.41 -5.92
C LYS A 28 10.64 -13.55 -6.55
N GLU A 29 9.93 -14.65 -6.30
CA GLU A 29 8.52 -14.78 -6.73
C GLU A 29 7.60 -13.81 -5.96
N ASN A 30 8.04 -13.32 -4.79
CA ASN A 30 7.31 -12.33 -4.02
C ASN A 30 7.62 -10.91 -4.54
N ASN A 31 6.60 -10.23 -5.06
CA ASN A 31 6.69 -8.86 -5.60
C ASN A 31 7.18 -7.81 -4.58
N ASN A 32 7.13 -8.13 -3.29
CA ASN A 32 7.55 -7.23 -2.20
C ASN A 32 9.02 -7.39 -1.79
N LEU A 33 9.78 -8.28 -2.44
CA LEU A 33 11.21 -8.45 -2.16
C LEU A 33 11.99 -7.20 -2.60
N GLN A 34 12.55 -6.47 -1.64
CA GLN A 34 13.31 -5.26 -1.90
C GLN A 34 14.82 -5.53 -2.01
N MET A 35 15.33 -6.45 -1.19
CA MET A 35 16.76 -6.79 -1.17
C MET A 35 16.96 -8.24 -0.77
N HIS A 36 17.91 -8.91 -1.43
CA HIS A 36 18.42 -10.22 -1.03
C HIS A 36 19.95 -10.17 -0.98
N LYS A 37 20.53 -10.83 0.03
CA LYS A 37 21.99 -10.97 0.16
C LYS A 37 22.32 -12.37 0.65
N ILE A 38 23.16 -13.08 -0.11
CA ILE A 38 23.75 -14.34 0.33
C ILE A 38 25.14 -14.03 0.88
N THR A 39 25.39 -14.42 2.13
CA THR A 39 26.69 -14.30 2.79
C THR A 39 27.23 -15.69 3.05
N GLU A 40 28.34 -16.01 2.40
CA GLU A 40 29.09 -17.24 2.62
C GLU A 40 29.96 -17.12 3.87
N LYS A 41 29.87 -18.11 4.76
CA LYS A 41 30.63 -18.17 6.01
C LYS A 41 31.18 -19.57 6.23
N TYR A 42 32.22 -19.64 7.07
CA TYR A 42 32.91 -20.88 7.40
C TYR A 42 32.88 -21.08 8.93
N ASN A 43 32.53 -22.29 9.37
CA ASN A 43 32.62 -22.71 10.77
C ASN A 43 33.52 -23.96 10.88
N LYS A 44 33.65 -24.52 12.09
CA LYS A 44 34.44 -25.75 12.34
C LYS A 44 33.90 -26.99 11.61
N TYR A 45 32.64 -26.97 11.17
CA TYR A 45 31.93 -28.08 10.54
C TYR A 45 31.86 -27.95 9.02
N GLY A 46 32.24 -26.80 8.45
CA GLY A 46 32.26 -26.57 7.02
C GLY A 46 31.79 -25.17 6.62
N GLN A 47 31.41 -25.06 5.36
CA GLN A 47 30.85 -23.85 4.76
C GLN A 47 29.33 -23.82 4.98
N TYR A 48 28.80 -22.64 5.25
CA TYR A 48 27.37 -22.38 5.34
C TYR A 48 27.02 -21.01 4.75
N PHE A 49 25.76 -20.83 4.40
CA PHE A 49 25.26 -19.63 3.77
C PHE A 49 24.18 -19.00 4.64
N LEU A 50 24.29 -17.69 4.87
CA LEU A 50 23.24 -16.89 5.47
C LEU A 50 22.58 -16.06 4.37
N ILE A 51 21.26 -16.19 4.25
CA ILE A 51 20.46 -15.48 3.27
C ILE A 51 19.67 -14.41 4.01
N ASP A 52 20.03 -13.15 3.82
CA ASP A 52 19.28 -12.02 4.35
C ASP A 52 18.27 -11.57 3.28
N LEU A 53 16.98 -11.68 3.59
CA LEU A 53 15.87 -11.24 2.74
C LEU A 53 15.18 -10.04 3.41
N THR A 54 14.99 -8.97 2.66
CA THR A 54 14.22 -7.79 3.11
C THR A 54 13.02 -7.62 2.21
N PHE A 55 11.84 -7.76 2.81
CA PHE A 55 10.56 -7.51 2.17
C PHE A 55 10.03 -6.15 2.66
N ALA A 56 9.67 -5.29 1.72
CA ALA A 56 9.01 -4.03 2.02
C ALA A 56 7.55 -4.17 1.61
N CYS A 57 6.65 -4.12 2.60
CA CYS A 57 5.22 -4.13 2.33
C CYS A 57 4.75 -2.70 2.20
N GLN A 58 4.47 -2.33 0.95
CA GLN A 58 3.62 -1.24 0.48
C GLN A 58 3.87 0.16 1.07
N THR A 59 4.22 1.07 0.17
CA THR A 59 4.16 2.50 0.47
C THR A 59 2.74 2.88 0.92
N PRO A 60 2.56 3.94 1.74
CA PRO A 60 1.23 4.43 2.11
C PRO A 60 0.33 4.65 0.88
N LYS A 61 0.93 4.98 -0.27
CA LYS A 61 0.26 5.07 -1.57
C LYS A 61 -0.40 3.75 -2.01
N GLU A 62 0.32 2.62 -1.94
CA GLU A 62 -0.21 1.31 -2.36
C GLU A 62 -1.29 0.79 -1.41
N VAL A 63 -1.16 1.05 -0.11
CA VAL A 63 -2.21 0.76 0.90
C VAL A 63 -3.45 1.64 0.66
N MET A 64 -3.26 2.88 0.19
CA MET A 64 -4.35 3.80 -0.17
C MET A 64 -4.97 3.51 -1.55
N GLU A 65 -4.22 2.93 -2.49
CA GLU A 65 -4.68 2.50 -3.82
C GLU A 65 -5.41 1.15 -3.77
N SER A 66 -5.08 0.29 -2.81
CA SER A 66 -5.85 -0.91 -2.48
C SER A 66 -7.07 -0.56 -1.62
N ARG A 67 -7.93 0.34 -2.13
CA ARG A 67 -9.26 0.54 -1.56
C ARG A 67 -10.06 -0.76 -1.69
N PRO A 68 -10.83 -1.16 -0.66
CA PRO A 68 -11.85 -2.17 -0.86
C PRO A 68 -12.81 -1.69 -1.95
N GLN A 69 -12.99 -2.50 -3.01
CA GLN A 69 -14.08 -2.33 -3.99
C GLN A 69 -15.45 -2.70 -3.40
N SER A 70 -15.53 -3.00 -2.10
CA SER A 70 -16.77 -3.44 -1.46
C SER A 70 -17.52 -2.28 -0.81
N ASP A 71 -18.84 -2.32 -0.97
CA ASP A 71 -19.92 -1.44 -0.49
C ASP A 71 -19.98 -1.25 1.05
N SER A 72 -18.84 -1.17 1.72
CA SER A 72 -18.70 -1.14 3.19
C SER A 72 -18.11 0.18 3.66
N VAL A 73 -18.37 1.26 2.92
CA VAL A 73 -18.13 2.62 3.39
C VAL A 73 -19.32 2.99 4.27
N PRO A 74 -19.14 3.48 5.51
CA PRO A 74 -20.25 4.01 6.30
C PRO A 74 -20.97 5.10 5.48
N GLU A 75 -22.30 5.03 5.39
CA GLU A 75 -23.11 6.06 4.75
C GLU A 75 -22.68 7.44 5.27
N GLY A 76 -22.13 8.28 4.38
CA GLY A 76 -21.67 9.64 4.71
C GLY A 76 -20.23 9.99 4.33
N GLN A 77 -19.39 9.06 3.88
CA GLN A 77 -18.18 9.44 3.12
C GLN A 77 -18.53 9.52 1.64
N MET A 78 -19.03 10.70 1.27
CA MET A 78 -19.60 11.07 -0.03
C MET A 78 -18.89 10.43 -1.22
N SER A 79 -19.64 9.59 -1.93
CA SER A 79 -19.46 9.41 -3.36
C SER A 79 -19.38 10.81 -4.00
N ILE A 80 -18.44 11.02 -4.90
CA ILE A 80 -18.37 12.23 -5.75
C ILE A 80 -19.58 12.33 -6.70
N GLU A 81 -20.49 11.36 -6.62
CA GLU A 81 -21.76 11.22 -7.33
C GLU A 81 -22.93 11.89 -6.60
N ASP A 82 -22.72 12.47 -5.40
CA ASP A 82 -23.67 13.49 -4.92
C ASP A 82 -23.45 14.70 -5.82
N ASP A 83 -24.19 14.76 -6.94
CA ASP A 83 -24.36 15.96 -7.75
C ASP A 83 -24.95 17.04 -6.83
N HIS A 84 -24.08 17.82 -6.18
CA HIS A 84 -24.51 19.03 -5.51
C HIS A 84 -24.93 20.00 -6.62
N GLU A 85 -26.21 19.95 -6.99
CA GLU A 85 -26.89 20.98 -7.74
C GLU A 85 -26.79 22.28 -6.93
N GLY A 86 -25.70 23.01 -7.12
CA GLY A 86 -25.47 24.28 -6.45
C GLY A 86 -26.64 25.23 -6.70
N ILE A 87 -26.88 26.16 -5.77
CA ILE A 87 -27.92 27.17 -5.94
C ILE A 87 -27.53 28.15 -7.05
N GLU A 88 -28.48 28.47 -7.91
CA GLU A 88 -28.27 29.48 -8.93
C GLU A 88 -28.37 30.87 -8.29
N TYR A 89 -27.35 31.71 -8.52
CA TYR A 89 -27.36 33.11 -8.09
C TYR A 89 -27.05 34.02 -9.26
N SER A 90 -27.62 35.23 -9.24
CA SER A 90 -27.28 36.30 -10.17
C SER A 90 -26.69 37.48 -9.42
N VAL A 91 -25.81 38.23 -10.08
CA VAL A 91 -25.17 39.42 -9.52
C VAL A 91 -25.55 40.63 -10.37
N ASP A 92 -26.15 41.62 -9.73
CA ASP A 92 -26.49 42.88 -10.39
C ASP A 92 -25.23 43.75 -10.58
N GLY A 93 -25.29 44.72 -11.49
CA GLY A 93 -24.17 45.67 -11.74
C GLY A 93 -23.74 46.51 -10.53
N ASN A 94 -24.53 46.50 -9.44
CA ASN A 94 -24.23 47.13 -8.16
C ASN A 94 -23.57 46.17 -7.14
N GLY A 95 -23.28 44.93 -7.53
CA GLY A 95 -22.65 43.90 -6.68
C GLY A 95 -23.60 43.24 -5.69
N THR A 96 -24.91 43.40 -5.86
CA THR A 96 -25.92 42.71 -5.03
C THR A 96 -26.20 41.32 -5.60
N VAL A 97 -26.27 40.31 -4.72
CA VAL A 97 -26.52 38.91 -5.09
C VAL A 97 -28.00 38.60 -4.88
N ASN A 98 -28.67 38.09 -5.91
CA ASN A 98 -30.05 37.60 -5.84
C ASN A 98 -30.08 36.09 -6.01
N VAL A 99 -30.85 35.41 -5.15
CA VAL A 99 -31.12 33.96 -5.22
C VAL A 99 -32.65 33.78 -5.35
N PRO A 100 -33.16 32.96 -6.30
CA PRO A 100 -34.59 32.73 -6.44
C PRO A 100 -35.20 32.11 -5.18
N GLU A 101 -36.31 32.68 -4.69
CA GLU A 101 -37.05 32.12 -3.55
C GLU A 101 -37.66 30.76 -3.94
N GLY A 102 -37.34 29.73 -3.16
CA GLY A 102 -37.71 28.33 -3.43
C GLY A 102 -36.53 27.38 -3.64
N GLN A 103 -35.30 27.89 -3.72
CA GLN A 103 -34.07 27.08 -3.76
C GLN A 103 -33.44 26.86 -2.36
N VAL A 104 -33.97 27.50 -1.32
CA VAL A 104 -33.45 27.41 0.05
C VAL A 104 -34.63 27.15 0.97
N GLU A 105 -34.78 25.89 1.40
CA GLU A 105 -35.69 25.46 2.48
C GLU A 105 -34.88 24.87 3.63
#